data_AF-A0A7C2F9Y5-F1
#
_entry.id   AF-A0A7C2F9Y5-F1
#
_cell.length_a   1.000
_cell.length_b   1.000
_cell.length_c   1.000
_cell.angle_alpha   90.00
_cell.angle_beta   90.00
_cell.angle_gamma   90.00
#
_symmetry.space_group_name_H-M   'P 1'
#
loop_
_entity.id
_entity.type
_entity.pdbx_description
1 polymer ?
#
loop_
_entity_poly.entity_id
_entity_poly.type
_entity_poly.pdbx_seq_one_letter_code
_entity_poly.pdbx_strand_id
1 'polypeptide(L)'
;REEIPGTAPASEGLSTTVHVLTWAGEDELRSPVPDSSAAFRLNPNRWAVSDLPVTVWFNPSGAPPGIVVEDLVRNALEQWSKVPGSAFAFAYAGTTTAGPGACDFASRQLDGRNTVTFGTTLPTGTLGITCAVWAGGSNGNLVEFDIQLNANVNWGRSDSLGPGQFDLASTILHELGHGAGLGHPCTGSGSCTDAERQAVMYPSLRAREQRNVLQDDDKAALAAAYPGAPQGGSGTVGPFRAVLPGVGRD
;
A
#
# COMPACT_ATOMS: atom_id res chain seq x y z
N ARG A 1 -35.99 12.16 3.56
CA ARG A 1 -35.61 11.03 2.67
C ARG A 1 -34.13 10.82 2.93
N GLU A 2 -33.88 9.85 3.81
CA GLU A 2 -32.60 9.31 4.32
C GLU A 2 -31.56 10.30 4.86
N GLU A 3 -31.56 10.43 6.19
CA GLU A 3 -30.43 10.86 7.00
C GLU A 3 -29.28 9.84 6.84
N ILE A 4 -28.11 10.30 6.43
CA ILE A 4 -26.87 9.52 6.43
C ILE A 4 -26.34 9.55 7.88
N PRO A 5 -26.16 8.42 8.58
CA PRO A 5 -25.69 8.43 9.95
C PRO A 5 -24.18 8.72 10.03
N GLY A 6 -23.83 9.73 10.82
CA GLY A 6 -22.64 9.71 11.67
C GLY A 6 -21.33 10.23 11.10
N THR A 7 -21.15 11.55 11.10
CA THR A 7 -19.82 12.15 11.39
C THR A 7 -19.44 11.81 12.82
N ALA A 8 -18.55 10.84 13.02
CA ALA A 8 -17.97 10.56 14.33
C ALA A 8 -16.73 11.46 14.53
N PRO A 9 -16.68 12.33 15.56
CA PRO A 9 -15.40 12.86 16.03
C PRO A 9 -14.53 11.68 16.48
N ALA A 10 -13.20 11.81 16.41
CA ALA A 10 -12.24 10.78 16.83
C ALA A 10 -12.69 10.13 18.16
N SER A 11 -13.30 8.96 18.07
CA SER A 11 -13.98 8.33 19.20
C SER A 11 -12.93 7.87 20.20
N GLU A 12 -13.22 8.05 21.49
CA GLU A 12 -12.38 7.53 22.58
C GLU A 12 -11.93 6.10 22.28
N GLY A 13 -10.63 5.84 22.36
CA GLY A 13 -10.06 4.50 22.14
C GLY A 13 -9.57 4.19 20.72
N LEU A 14 -9.64 5.14 19.78
CA LEU A 14 -8.97 5.04 18.48
C LEU A 14 -7.56 5.62 18.51
N SER A 15 -6.65 4.97 17.77
CA SER A 15 -5.27 5.41 17.57
C SER A 15 -4.92 5.38 16.09
N THR A 16 -3.93 6.18 15.68
CA THR A 16 -3.53 6.32 14.28
C THR A 16 -2.03 6.31 14.13
N THR A 17 -1.55 5.65 13.07
CA THR A 17 -0.15 5.64 12.63
C THR A 17 -0.13 6.16 11.21
N VAL A 18 0.89 6.96 10.93
CA VAL A 18 1.19 7.43 9.58
C VAL A 18 2.41 6.68 9.11
N HIS A 19 2.23 5.90 8.06
CA HIS A 19 3.32 5.34 7.29
C HIS A 19 3.64 6.27 6.13
N VAL A 20 4.92 6.39 5.78
CA VAL A 20 5.42 7.35 4.81
C VAL A 20 6.41 6.65 3.91
N LEU A 21 6.14 6.60 2.61
CA LEU A 21 7.13 6.25 1.60
C LEU A 21 7.85 7.51 1.13
N THR A 22 9.16 7.54 1.26
CA THR A 22 9.97 8.68 0.83
C THR A 22 10.70 8.42 -0.49
N TRP A 23 11.09 9.50 -1.16
CA TRP A 23 12.08 9.41 -2.23
C TRP A 23 13.45 9.04 -1.67
N ALA A 24 14.21 8.19 -2.36
CA ALA A 24 15.61 7.94 -2.03
C ALA A 24 16.52 8.76 -2.96
N GLY A 25 17.57 9.37 -2.40
CA GLY A 25 18.63 9.96 -3.21
C GLY A 25 19.40 8.91 -4.03
N GLU A 26 20.02 9.33 -5.14
CA GLU A 26 20.86 8.45 -5.97
C GLU A 26 22.06 7.86 -5.21
N ASP A 27 22.50 8.50 -4.13
CA ASP A 27 23.61 8.05 -3.29
C ASP A 27 23.20 7.19 -2.07
N GLU A 28 21.91 7.14 -1.71
CA GLU A 28 21.49 6.54 -0.43
C GLU A 28 21.33 5.02 -0.43
N LEU A 29 21.24 4.37 -1.60
CA LEU A 29 21.09 2.91 -1.75
C LEU A 29 22.19 2.38 -2.69
N ARG A 30 23.21 1.73 -2.15
CA ARG A 30 24.08 0.89 -2.99
C ARG A 30 23.24 -0.27 -3.50
N SER A 31 23.46 -0.69 -4.76
CA SER A 31 22.85 -1.93 -5.26
C SER A 31 23.21 -3.07 -4.31
N PRO A 32 22.23 -3.72 -3.66
CA PRO A 32 22.51 -4.76 -2.68
C PRO A 32 23.21 -5.94 -3.37
N VAL A 33 24.10 -6.62 -2.65
CA VAL A 33 24.67 -7.89 -3.09
C VAL A 33 23.64 -8.97 -2.75
N PRO A 34 23.33 -9.92 -3.66
CA PRO A 34 22.36 -10.96 -3.33
C PRO A 34 22.96 -11.89 -2.27
N ASP A 35 22.52 -11.76 -1.02
CA ASP A 35 22.68 -12.78 0.01
C ASP A 35 21.43 -12.86 0.91
N SER A 36 21.03 -14.09 1.24
CA SER A 36 19.68 -14.46 1.63
C SER A 36 19.48 -14.55 3.14
N SER A 37 18.64 -13.66 3.69
CA SER A 37 17.69 -14.00 4.76
C SER A 37 16.55 -12.99 4.81
N ALA A 38 15.32 -13.45 4.61
CA ALA A 38 14.11 -12.66 4.84
C ALA A 38 13.93 -12.44 6.35
N ALA A 39 13.74 -11.20 6.76
CA ALA A 39 13.49 -10.81 8.14
C ALA A 39 12.48 -9.66 8.13
N PHE A 40 11.21 -10.00 8.29
CA PHE A 40 10.15 -8.99 8.30
C PHE A 40 9.86 -8.52 9.73
N ARG A 41 9.34 -7.29 9.85
CA ARG A 41 8.77 -6.76 11.09
C ARG A 41 7.26 -6.68 10.97
N LEU A 42 6.57 -7.25 11.97
CA LEU A 42 5.11 -7.17 12.06
C LEU A 42 4.69 -5.89 12.77
N ASN A 43 3.65 -5.24 12.27
CA ASN A 43 2.94 -4.27 13.11
C ASN A 43 2.10 -5.04 14.13
N PRO A 44 1.97 -4.52 15.37
CA PRO A 44 1.12 -5.13 16.37
C PRO A 44 -0.37 -5.08 15.99
N ASN A 45 -0.78 -4.04 15.27
CA ASN A 45 -2.16 -3.80 14.85
C ASN A 45 -2.44 -4.37 13.46
N ARG A 46 -3.54 -5.11 13.33
CA ARG A 46 -3.92 -5.86 12.11
C ARG A 46 -5.44 -5.96 11.99
N TRP A 47 -5.95 -6.27 10.80
CA TRP A 47 -7.39 -6.48 10.62
C TRP A 47 -7.87 -7.73 11.37
N ALA A 48 -9.09 -7.71 11.90
CA ALA A 48 -9.67 -8.94 12.41
C ALA A 48 -9.99 -9.87 11.23
N VAL A 49 -9.90 -11.19 11.43
CA VAL A 49 -10.23 -12.16 10.37
C VAL A 49 -11.70 -12.02 9.92
N SER A 50 -12.59 -11.57 10.80
CA SER A 50 -14.00 -11.27 10.49
C SER A 50 -14.18 -10.11 9.52
N ASP A 51 -13.17 -9.25 9.37
CA ASP A 51 -13.23 -8.03 8.57
C ASP A 51 -12.58 -8.24 7.19
N LEU A 52 -12.18 -9.47 6.88
CA LEU A 52 -11.65 -9.87 5.58
C LEU A 52 -12.79 -10.34 4.65
N PRO A 53 -12.77 -9.97 3.35
CA PRO A 53 -11.77 -9.13 2.71
C PRO A 53 -11.92 -7.64 3.05
N VAL A 54 -10.79 -6.95 3.20
CA VAL A 54 -10.75 -5.51 3.47
C VAL A 54 -11.18 -4.76 2.21
N THR A 55 -12.23 -3.94 2.31
CA THR A 55 -12.78 -3.22 1.16
C THR A 55 -12.00 -1.94 0.87
N VAL A 56 -11.63 -1.70 -0.38
CA VAL A 56 -10.84 -0.52 -0.82
C VAL A 56 -11.53 0.21 -1.97
N TRP A 57 -11.64 1.52 -1.82
CA TRP A 57 -12.17 2.46 -2.82
C TRP A 57 -11.04 3.28 -3.45
N PHE A 58 -11.26 3.76 -4.67
CA PHE A 58 -10.35 4.69 -5.32
C PHE A 58 -11.04 6.02 -5.62
N ASN A 59 -10.48 7.13 -5.15
CA ASN A 59 -10.89 8.47 -5.58
C ASN A 59 -9.93 8.95 -6.69
N PRO A 60 -10.43 9.16 -7.93
CA PRO A 60 -9.59 9.55 -9.05
C PRO A 60 -9.16 11.03 -9.03
N SER A 61 -9.64 11.83 -8.07
CA SER A 61 -9.25 13.23 -7.95
C SER A 61 -7.73 13.38 -7.78
N GLY A 62 -7.11 14.23 -8.61
CA GLY A 62 -5.68 14.49 -8.59
C GLY A 62 -4.80 13.39 -9.20
N ALA A 63 -5.39 12.32 -9.76
CA ALA A 63 -4.62 11.27 -10.43
C ALA A 63 -3.87 11.81 -11.66
N PRO A 64 -2.65 11.31 -11.93
CA PRO A 64 -1.86 11.77 -13.07
C PRO A 64 -2.53 11.40 -14.41
N PRO A 65 -2.54 12.31 -15.39
CA PRO A 65 -3.11 12.02 -16.70
C PRO A 65 -2.32 10.92 -17.42
N GLY A 66 -3.00 10.11 -18.23
CA GLY A 66 -2.37 9.08 -19.05
C GLY A 66 -1.98 7.78 -18.32
N ILE A 67 -2.30 7.66 -17.03
CA ILE A 67 -2.14 6.42 -16.26
C ILE A 67 -3.52 5.93 -15.80
N VAL A 68 -3.85 4.68 -16.09
CA VAL A 68 -5.09 4.04 -15.61
C VAL A 68 -4.86 3.56 -14.17
N VAL A 69 -4.95 4.48 -13.22
CA VAL A 69 -4.61 4.22 -11.81
C VAL A 69 -5.51 3.15 -11.18
N GLU A 70 -6.77 3.05 -11.61
CA GLU A 70 -7.68 2.00 -11.14
C GLU A 70 -7.12 0.59 -11.38
N ASP A 71 -6.49 0.34 -12.54
CA ASP A 71 -5.88 -0.95 -12.84
C ASP A 71 -4.68 -1.24 -11.93
N LEU A 72 -3.90 -0.19 -11.59
CA LEU A 72 -2.76 -0.32 -10.67
C LEU A 72 -3.23 -0.67 -9.25
N VAL A 73 -4.30 -0.02 -8.78
CA VAL A 73 -4.93 -0.35 -7.49
C VAL A 73 -5.42 -1.79 -7.50
N ARG A 74 -6.22 -2.20 -8.50
CA ARG A 74 -6.73 -3.58 -8.61
C ARG A 74 -5.61 -4.62 -8.63
N ASN A 75 -4.55 -4.39 -9.40
CA ASN A 75 -3.39 -5.28 -9.46
C ASN A 75 -2.68 -5.39 -8.10
N ALA A 76 -2.48 -4.28 -7.39
CA ALA A 76 -1.85 -4.30 -6.09
C ALA A 76 -2.70 -5.02 -5.03
N LEU A 77 -4.03 -4.79 -5.02
CA LEU A 77 -4.96 -5.52 -4.17
C LEU A 77 -4.91 -7.03 -4.43
N GLU A 78 -4.85 -7.43 -5.70
CA GLU A 78 -4.75 -8.83 -6.11
C GLU A 78 -3.45 -9.48 -5.64
N GLN A 79 -2.31 -8.79 -5.76
CA GLN A 79 -1.02 -9.31 -5.30
C GLN A 79 -1.04 -9.64 -3.80
N TRP A 80 -1.51 -8.71 -2.96
CA TRP A 80 -1.64 -8.94 -1.52
C TRP A 80 -2.64 -10.05 -1.19
N SER A 81 -3.74 -10.15 -1.95
CA SER A 81 -4.79 -11.18 -1.73
C SER A 81 -4.39 -12.59 -2.15
N LYS A 82 -3.30 -12.73 -2.92
CA LYS A 82 -2.84 -14.02 -3.46
C LYS A 82 -1.55 -14.53 -2.81
N VAL A 83 -1.11 -13.92 -1.71
CA VAL A 83 0.08 -14.38 -0.98
C VAL A 83 -0.15 -15.79 -0.42
N PRO A 84 0.67 -16.79 -0.82
CA PRO A 84 0.56 -18.14 -0.29
C PRO A 84 0.73 -18.19 1.23
N GLY A 85 -0.10 -18.97 1.91
CA GLY A 85 -0.03 -19.10 3.37
C GLY A 85 -0.64 -17.93 4.15
N SER A 86 -1.23 -16.95 3.46
CA SER A 86 -2.01 -15.89 4.07
C SER A 86 -3.51 -16.04 3.79
N ALA A 87 -4.35 -15.83 4.81
CA ALA A 87 -5.81 -15.69 4.67
C ALA A 87 -6.23 -14.26 4.33
N PHE A 88 -5.29 -13.31 4.27
CA PHE A 88 -5.58 -11.92 3.97
C PHE A 88 -6.14 -11.75 2.56
N ALA A 89 -7.11 -10.85 2.41
CA ALA A 89 -7.63 -10.47 1.11
C ALA A 89 -8.13 -9.02 1.14
N PHE A 90 -7.97 -8.35 0.01
CA PHE A 90 -8.62 -7.10 -0.31
C PHE A 90 -9.80 -7.33 -1.26
N ALA A 91 -10.75 -6.40 -1.28
CA ALA A 91 -11.82 -6.31 -2.26
C ALA A 91 -11.90 -4.89 -2.83
N TYR A 92 -11.81 -4.73 -4.14
CA TYR A 92 -12.00 -3.44 -4.78
C TYR A 92 -13.49 -3.09 -4.89
N ALA A 93 -13.90 -1.96 -4.34
CA ALA A 93 -15.30 -1.53 -4.30
C ALA A 93 -15.71 -0.54 -5.40
N GLY A 94 -14.77 -0.09 -6.23
CA GLY A 94 -15.05 0.89 -7.28
C GLY A 94 -14.47 2.27 -6.96
N THR A 95 -14.85 3.22 -7.80
CA THR A 95 -14.48 4.63 -7.61
C THR A 95 -15.39 5.33 -6.61
N THR A 96 -14.87 6.33 -5.91
CA THR A 96 -15.59 7.15 -4.94
C THR A 96 -15.21 8.63 -5.06
N THR A 97 -15.98 9.51 -4.42
CA THR A 97 -15.61 10.92 -4.18
C THR A 97 -15.20 11.18 -2.73
N ALA A 98 -15.23 10.14 -1.88
CA ALA A 98 -14.77 10.21 -0.49
C ALA A 98 -13.31 10.67 -0.42
N GLY A 99 -12.99 11.50 0.55
CA GLY A 99 -11.64 11.99 0.81
C GLY A 99 -10.85 11.05 1.73
N PRO A 100 -9.57 11.36 2.01
CA PRO A 100 -8.73 10.55 2.88
C PRO A 100 -8.93 10.96 4.35
N GLY A 101 -10.12 10.71 4.89
CA GLY A 101 -10.55 11.13 6.22
C GLY A 101 -9.60 10.76 7.36
N ALA A 102 -9.03 9.55 7.33
CA ALA A 102 -8.02 9.09 8.27
C ALA A 102 -6.69 9.86 8.16
N CYS A 103 -6.35 10.37 6.98
CA CYS A 103 -5.15 11.19 6.76
C CYS A 103 -5.35 12.70 6.89
N ASP A 104 -6.57 13.19 7.11
CA ASP A 104 -6.79 14.60 7.44
C ASP A 104 -6.53 14.84 8.93
N PHE A 105 -5.31 15.22 9.32
CA PHE A 105 -4.97 15.41 10.74
C PHE A 105 -5.66 16.61 11.38
N ALA A 106 -6.01 17.64 10.60
CA ALA A 106 -6.58 18.88 11.12
C ALA A 106 -8.10 18.75 11.35
N SER A 107 -8.78 18.01 10.47
CA SER A 107 -10.22 17.79 10.50
C SER A 107 -10.59 16.31 10.40
N ARG A 108 -9.81 15.43 11.05
CA ARG A 108 -9.99 13.96 10.97
C ARG A 108 -11.45 13.57 11.11
N GLN A 109 -12.00 12.97 10.07
CA GLN A 109 -13.34 12.40 10.02
C GLN A 109 -13.20 11.01 9.43
N LEU A 110 -13.44 9.97 10.23
CA LEU A 110 -13.51 8.61 9.73
C LEU A 110 -14.85 8.42 9.01
N ASP A 111 -14.82 7.83 7.83
CA ASP A 111 -16.03 7.61 7.01
C ASP A 111 -16.34 6.12 6.78
N GLY A 112 -15.57 5.23 7.42
CA GLY A 112 -15.70 3.79 7.31
C GLY A 112 -15.22 3.24 5.97
N ARG A 113 -14.53 4.03 5.14
CA ARG A 113 -14.02 3.59 3.84
C ARG A 113 -12.51 3.64 3.83
N ASN A 114 -11.90 2.58 3.31
CA ASN A 114 -10.50 2.64 2.99
C ASN A 114 -10.30 3.25 1.60
N THR A 115 -9.77 4.47 1.51
CA THR A 115 -9.72 5.21 0.24
C THR A 115 -8.28 5.46 -0.23
N VAL A 116 -7.99 5.10 -1.47
CA VAL A 116 -6.79 5.54 -2.20
C VAL A 116 -7.12 6.83 -2.94
N THR A 117 -6.34 7.88 -2.74
CA THR A 117 -6.51 9.17 -3.41
C THR A 117 -5.18 9.89 -3.61
N PHE A 118 -5.21 11.06 -4.25
CA PHE A 118 -4.05 11.95 -4.40
C PHE A 118 -4.20 13.22 -3.57
N GLY A 119 -3.09 13.69 -3.02
CA GLY A 119 -3.00 14.91 -2.21
C GLY A 119 -1.86 15.83 -2.65
N THR A 120 -2.06 17.14 -2.55
CA THR A 120 -1.06 18.15 -2.93
C THR A 120 -0.26 18.72 -1.75
N THR A 121 -0.61 18.33 -0.52
CA THR A 121 -0.08 18.90 0.74
C THR A 121 0.85 17.95 1.49
N LEU A 122 1.30 16.87 0.84
CA LEU A 122 2.21 15.90 1.46
C LEU A 122 3.59 16.54 1.72
N PRO A 123 4.30 16.14 2.78
CA PRO A 123 5.63 16.68 3.08
C PRO A 123 6.61 16.50 1.93
N THR A 124 7.55 17.45 1.79
CA THR A 124 8.62 17.39 0.77
C THR A 124 9.34 16.04 0.82
N GLY A 125 9.53 15.43 -0.35
CA GLY A 125 10.19 14.14 -0.47
C GLY A 125 9.33 12.91 -0.16
N THR A 126 8.02 13.11 0.03
CA THR A 126 7.06 12.02 0.24
C THR A 126 6.43 11.60 -1.08
N LEU A 127 6.44 10.29 -1.36
CA LEU A 127 5.78 9.68 -2.51
C LEU A 127 4.33 9.30 -2.18
N GLY A 128 4.12 8.75 -0.99
CA GLY A 128 2.81 8.37 -0.48
C GLY A 128 2.80 8.32 1.05
N ILE A 129 1.59 8.38 1.60
CA ILE A 129 1.33 8.08 3.00
C ILE A 129 0.15 7.15 3.14
N THR A 130 0.18 6.31 4.16
CA THR A 130 -0.95 5.52 4.63
C THR A 130 -1.24 5.85 6.07
N CYS A 131 -2.46 6.26 6.38
CA CYS A 131 -2.91 6.56 7.73
C CYS A 131 -3.81 5.44 8.20
N ALA A 132 -3.27 4.54 9.02
CA ALA A 132 -3.97 3.38 9.53
C ALA A 132 -4.53 3.67 10.93
N VAL A 133 -5.80 3.36 11.14
CA VAL A 133 -6.55 3.59 12.38
C VAL A 133 -6.86 2.25 13.02
N TRP A 134 -6.66 2.14 14.34
CA TRP A 134 -7.02 0.95 15.11
C TRP A 134 -7.75 1.29 16.40
N ALA A 135 -8.54 0.32 16.87
CA ALA A 135 -9.25 0.35 18.13
C ALA A 135 -8.68 -0.68 19.12
N GLY A 136 -8.74 -0.40 20.42
CA GLY A 136 -8.39 -1.38 21.48
C GLY A 136 -6.93 -1.35 21.95
N GLY A 137 -6.18 -0.28 21.64
CA GLY A 137 -4.81 -0.07 22.14
C GLY A 137 -3.76 -0.91 21.42
N SER A 138 -2.64 -1.20 22.10
CA SER A 138 -1.56 -2.02 21.54
C SER A 138 -2.06 -3.41 21.17
N ASN A 139 -1.82 -3.84 19.93
CA ASN A 139 -2.36 -5.07 19.33
C ASN A 139 -3.88 -5.06 19.03
N GLY A 140 -4.50 -3.89 19.06
CA GLY A 140 -5.87 -3.66 18.62
C GLY A 140 -6.09 -3.88 17.12
N ASN A 141 -7.36 -3.98 16.73
CA ASN A 141 -7.74 -4.26 15.35
C ASN A 141 -7.73 -2.98 14.50
N LEU A 142 -7.20 -3.08 13.29
CA LEU A 142 -7.40 -2.06 12.26
C LEU A 142 -8.89 -1.92 11.97
N VAL A 143 -9.34 -0.69 11.79
CA VAL A 143 -10.74 -0.36 11.50
C VAL A 143 -10.92 0.48 10.25
N GLU A 144 -9.89 1.24 9.87
CA GLU A 144 -9.87 2.09 8.68
C GLU A 144 -8.41 2.40 8.30
N PHE A 145 -8.13 2.57 7.01
CA PHE A 145 -6.94 3.24 6.52
C PHE A 145 -7.29 4.15 5.35
N ASP A 146 -6.58 5.26 5.21
CA ASP A 146 -6.58 6.01 3.94
C ASP A 146 -5.18 6.15 3.39
N ILE A 147 -5.10 6.24 2.06
CA ILE A 147 -3.85 6.41 1.32
C ILE A 147 -3.91 7.72 0.57
N GLN A 148 -2.91 8.57 0.77
CA GLN A 148 -2.67 9.73 -0.10
C GLN A 148 -1.37 9.53 -0.87
N LEU A 149 -1.47 9.59 -2.19
CA LEU A 149 -0.35 9.62 -3.11
C LEU A 149 -0.03 11.08 -3.45
N ASN A 150 1.24 11.44 -3.55
CA ASN A 150 1.61 12.83 -3.79
C ASN A 150 1.28 13.26 -5.24
N ALA A 151 0.30 14.15 -5.40
CA ALA A 151 -0.14 14.66 -6.70
C ALA A 151 0.94 15.50 -7.43
N ASN A 152 1.94 15.99 -6.69
CA ASN A 152 3.02 16.81 -7.24
C ASN A 152 4.21 15.99 -7.75
N VAL A 153 4.20 14.67 -7.56
CA VAL A 153 5.27 13.78 -8.03
C VAL A 153 5.11 13.53 -9.53
N ASN A 154 6.24 13.51 -10.24
CA ASN A 154 6.29 13.10 -11.63
C ASN A 154 6.11 11.58 -11.73
N TRP A 155 4.86 11.12 -11.81
CA TRP A 155 4.53 9.70 -11.90
C TRP A 155 4.79 9.14 -13.30
N GLY A 156 5.31 7.92 -13.34
CA GLY A 156 5.44 7.13 -14.55
C GLY A 156 4.80 5.74 -14.42
N ARG A 157 4.63 5.07 -15.55
CA ARG A 157 4.23 3.67 -15.63
C ARG A 157 5.47 2.79 -15.60
N SER A 158 5.38 1.61 -14.99
CA SER A 158 6.53 0.71 -14.78
C SER A 158 7.24 0.33 -16.08
N ASP A 159 6.48 0.16 -17.16
CA ASP A 159 7.01 -0.22 -18.48
C ASP A 159 7.63 0.95 -19.26
N SER A 160 7.52 2.19 -18.77
CA SER A 160 7.95 3.38 -19.51
C SER A 160 8.44 4.53 -18.61
N LEU A 161 9.19 4.23 -17.54
CA LEU A 161 9.74 5.24 -16.62
C LEU A 161 10.79 6.12 -17.30
N GLY A 162 10.46 7.39 -17.49
CA GLY A 162 11.35 8.45 -17.95
C GLY A 162 12.28 9.01 -16.85
N PRO A 163 13.21 9.92 -17.21
CA PRO A 163 14.06 10.59 -16.25
C PRO A 163 13.27 11.32 -15.15
N GLY A 164 13.64 11.09 -13.89
CA GLY A 164 12.98 11.70 -12.73
C GLY A 164 11.57 11.20 -12.44
N GLN A 165 11.07 10.18 -13.16
CA GLN A 165 9.77 9.58 -12.86
C GLN A 165 9.86 8.52 -11.77
N PHE A 166 8.91 8.55 -10.85
CA PHE A 166 8.71 7.49 -9.86
C PHE A 166 7.63 6.52 -10.34
N ASP A 167 7.80 5.25 -9.99
CA ASP A 167 6.86 4.22 -10.39
C ASP A 167 5.59 4.23 -9.54
N LEU A 168 4.46 4.58 -10.16
CA LEU A 168 3.19 4.69 -9.43
C LEU A 168 2.68 3.33 -8.94
N ALA A 169 2.92 2.26 -9.69
CA ALA A 169 2.48 0.91 -9.31
C ALA A 169 3.21 0.42 -8.04
N SER A 170 4.51 0.70 -7.95
CA SER A 170 5.35 0.39 -6.77
C SER A 170 4.87 1.16 -5.53
N THR A 171 4.62 2.46 -5.67
CA THR A 171 4.09 3.28 -4.57
C THR A 171 2.74 2.75 -4.10
N ILE A 172 1.80 2.47 -5.02
CA ILE A 172 0.47 1.94 -4.66
C ILE A 172 0.60 0.58 -3.95
N LEU A 173 1.46 -0.31 -4.44
CA LEU A 173 1.67 -1.61 -3.81
C LEU A 173 2.26 -1.49 -2.40
N HIS A 174 3.20 -0.57 -2.19
CA HIS A 174 3.78 -0.25 -0.88
C HIS A 174 2.73 0.28 0.11
N GLU A 175 2.00 1.32 -0.28
CA GLU A 175 0.98 1.92 0.60
C GLU A 175 -0.14 0.92 0.93
N LEU A 176 -0.54 0.07 -0.01
CA LEU A 176 -1.50 -1.01 0.28
C LEU A 176 -0.95 -2.08 1.22
N GLY A 177 0.37 -2.28 1.29
CA GLY A 177 0.97 -3.12 2.32
C GLY A 177 0.79 -2.53 3.72
N HIS A 178 0.90 -1.21 3.88
CA HIS A 178 0.52 -0.53 5.11
C HIS A 178 -0.98 -0.64 5.40
N GLY A 179 -1.83 -0.54 4.36
CA GLY A 179 -3.27 -0.78 4.49
C GLY A 179 -3.61 -2.21 4.93
N ALA A 180 -2.78 -3.19 4.57
CA ALA A 180 -2.85 -4.57 5.07
C ALA A 180 -2.32 -4.72 6.50
N GLY A 181 -1.79 -3.65 7.11
CA GLY A 181 -1.23 -3.67 8.46
C GLY A 181 0.24 -4.09 8.51
N LEU A 182 1.01 -3.99 7.42
CA LEU A 182 2.45 -4.24 7.45
C LEU A 182 3.24 -2.98 7.77
N GLY A 183 4.36 -3.14 8.48
CA GLY A 183 5.32 -2.07 8.73
C GLY A 183 6.43 -2.08 7.69
N HIS A 184 7.34 -1.11 7.78
CA HIS A 184 8.63 -1.23 7.10
C HIS A 184 9.45 -2.36 7.73
N PRO A 185 10.24 -3.12 6.95
CA PRO A 185 11.00 -4.27 7.46
C PRO A 185 12.10 -3.87 8.45
N CYS A 186 12.50 -2.59 8.46
CA CYS A 186 13.60 -2.08 9.26
C CYS A 186 13.34 -0.62 9.69
N THR A 187 13.92 -0.22 10.83
CA THR A 187 13.81 1.14 11.35
C THR A 187 14.95 2.00 10.78
N GLY A 188 14.75 2.52 9.57
CA GLY A 188 15.71 3.36 8.86
C GLY A 188 16.67 2.58 7.96
N SER A 189 17.06 3.19 6.84
CA SER A 189 17.80 2.59 5.71
C SER A 189 19.11 1.90 6.10
N GLY A 190 19.82 2.42 7.11
CA GLY A 190 21.11 1.88 7.58
C GLY A 190 21.01 0.61 8.44
N SER A 191 19.80 0.22 8.85
CA SER A 191 19.58 -0.98 9.68
C SER A 191 19.12 -2.20 8.89
N CYS A 192 18.90 -2.03 7.58
CA CYS A 192 18.25 -3.04 6.76
C CYS A 192 19.26 -4.06 6.21
N THR A 193 18.83 -5.31 6.05
CA THR A 193 19.57 -6.30 5.27
C THR A 193 19.46 -6.02 3.77
N ASP A 194 20.26 -6.70 2.95
CA ASP A 194 20.16 -6.61 1.48
C ASP A 194 18.84 -7.16 0.95
N ALA A 195 18.25 -8.15 1.63
CA ALA A 195 16.93 -8.69 1.31
C ALA A 195 15.82 -7.69 1.67
N GLU A 196 15.87 -7.10 2.86
CA GLU A 196 14.90 -6.08 3.31
C GLU A 196 14.93 -4.83 2.41
N ARG A 197 16.09 -4.48 1.84
CA ARG A 197 16.23 -3.39 0.85
C ARG A 197 15.50 -3.64 -0.47
N GLN A 198 15.23 -4.90 -0.81
CA GLN A 198 14.53 -5.28 -2.05
C GLN A 198 13.03 -5.38 -1.85
N ALA A 199 12.56 -5.46 -0.61
CA ALA A 199 11.15 -5.57 -0.27
C ALA A 199 10.34 -4.40 -0.84
N VAL A 200 9.10 -4.68 -1.23
CA VAL A 200 8.13 -3.64 -1.56
C VAL A 200 7.96 -2.71 -0.36
N MET A 201 7.91 -3.27 0.86
CA MET A 201 7.74 -2.52 2.10
C MET A 201 8.98 -1.73 2.56
N TYR A 202 10.06 -1.66 1.79
CA TYR A 202 11.21 -0.82 2.18
C TYR A 202 10.86 0.69 2.13
N PRO A 203 11.29 1.51 3.11
CA PRO A 203 10.79 2.87 3.37
C PRO A 203 11.06 3.93 2.29
N SER A 204 11.80 3.61 1.23
CA SER A 204 12.09 4.57 0.17
C SER A 204 12.20 3.94 -1.21
N LEU A 205 11.91 4.76 -2.23
CA LEU A 205 11.95 4.36 -3.64
C LEU A 205 12.72 5.41 -4.44
N ARG A 206 13.51 4.98 -5.41
CA ARG A 206 14.23 5.88 -6.32
C ARG A 206 13.41 6.20 -7.56
N ALA A 207 13.74 7.32 -8.19
CA ALA A 207 13.29 7.57 -9.55
C ALA A 207 13.80 6.44 -10.46
N ARG A 208 12.94 5.98 -11.38
CA ARG A 208 13.18 4.88 -12.33
C ARG A 208 13.37 3.50 -11.69
N GLU A 209 13.18 3.36 -10.39
CA GLU A 209 13.17 2.06 -9.72
C GLU A 209 11.77 1.44 -9.75
N GLN A 210 11.72 0.11 -9.88
CA GLN A 210 10.49 -0.67 -9.87
C GLN A 210 10.53 -1.65 -8.69
N ARG A 211 9.47 -1.61 -7.89
CA ARG A 211 9.13 -2.55 -6.81
C ARG A 211 7.63 -2.84 -6.84
N ASN A 212 7.14 -3.14 -8.03
CA ASN A 212 5.72 -3.41 -8.32
C ASN A 212 5.37 -4.90 -8.22
N VAL A 213 6.25 -5.72 -7.63
CA VAL A 213 6.08 -7.16 -7.40
C VAL A 213 6.52 -7.51 -5.98
N LEU A 214 5.66 -8.21 -5.24
CA LEU A 214 5.97 -8.67 -3.88
C LEU A 214 7.19 -9.60 -3.84
N GLN A 215 8.11 -9.30 -2.92
CA GLN A 215 9.26 -10.14 -2.61
C GLN A 215 8.94 -11.13 -1.49
N ASP A 216 9.89 -12.01 -1.19
CA ASP A 216 9.67 -13.08 -0.20
C ASP A 216 9.52 -12.54 1.22
N ASP A 217 10.19 -11.42 1.54
CA ASP A 217 10.01 -10.72 2.81
C ASP A 217 8.57 -10.21 2.99
N ASP A 218 8.02 -9.56 1.95
CA ASP A 218 6.64 -9.04 1.95
C ASP A 218 5.62 -10.17 2.12
N LYS A 219 5.81 -11.29 1.39
CA LYS A 219 4.93 -12.47 1.47
C LYS A 219 4.99 -13.12 2.85
N ALA A 220 6.20 -13.28 3.40
CA ALA A 220 6.40 -13.89 4.70
C ALA A 220 5.76 -13.03 5.81
N ALA A 221 5.87 -11.70 5.71
CA ALA A 221 5.21 -10.76 6.61
C ALA A 221 3.69 -10.93 6.63
N LEU A 222 3.07 -10.98 5.45
CA LEU A 222 1.61 -11.12 5.34
C LEU A 222 1.11 -12.50 5.79
N ALA A 223 1.86 -13.57 5.48
CA ALA A 223 1.53 -14.92 5.92
C ALA A 223 1.66 -15.06 7.45
N ALA A 224 2.63 -14.39 8.07
CA ALA A 224 2.78 -14.37 9.52
C ALA A 224 1.70 -13.51 10.22
N ALA A 225 1.30 -12.40 9.61
CA ALA A 225 0.24 -11.53 10.14
C ALA A 225 -1.15 -12.17 10.06
N TYR A 226 -1.42 -12.92 8.98
CA TYR A 226 -2.72 -13.51 8.69
C TYR A 226 -2.57 -14.98 8.24
N PRO A 227 -2.14 -15.90 9.12
CA PRO A 227 -1.89 -17.27 8.72
C PRO A 227 -3.16 -17.97 8.23
N GLY A 228 -3.09 -18.66 7.09
CA GLY A 228 -4.18 -19.46 6.56
C GLY A 228 -4.11 -19.65 5.05
N ALA A 229 -5.07 -20.39 4.48
CA ALA A 229 -5.16 -20.49 3.03
C ALA A 229 -5.74 -19.19 2.44
N PRO A 230 -5.29 -18.76 1.25
CA PRO A 230 -5.91 -17.63 0.56
C PRO A 230 -7.42 -17.83 0.46
N GLN A 231 -8.17 -16.80 0.86
CA GLN A 231 -9.62 -16.81 0.72
C GLN A 231 -9.93 -17.00 -0.77
N GLY A 232 -10.58 -18.11 -1.14
CA GLY A 232 -11.02 -18.37 -2.51
C GLY A 232 -12.03 -17.31 -2.92
N GLY A 233 -11.58 -16.26 -3.62
CA GLY A 233 -12.43 -15.17 -4.05
C GLY A 233 -13.54 -15.67 -4.97
N SER A 234 -14.79 -15.58 -4.53
CA SER A 234 -16.00 -15.79 -5.34
C SER A 234 -16.27 -14.62 -6.30
N GLY A 235 -15.25 -13.88 -6.71
CA GLY A 235 -15.35 -12.83 -7.72
C GLY A 235 -14.66 -13.30 -9.00
N THR A 236 -15.45 -13.62 -10.03
CA THR A 236 -14.96 -13.87 -11.38
C THR A 236 -14.14 -12.68 -11.87
N VAL A 237 -12.80 -12.79 -11.80
CA VAL A 237 -11.87 -11.95 -12.55
C VAL A 237 -11.50 -12.76 -13.79
N GLY A 238 -11.91 -12.27 -14.96
CA GLY A 238 -11.55 -12.87 -16.26
C GLY A 238 -10.02 -12.95 -16.42
N PRO A 239 -9.52 -13.80 -17.34
CA PRO A 239 -8.10 -14.10 -17.42
C PRO A 239 -7.32 -12.86 -17.86
N PHE A 240 -6.67 -12.18 -16.92
CA PHE A 240 -5.62 -11.23 -17.25
C PHE A 240 -4.35 -11.99 -17.57
N ARG A 241 -3.83 -11.78 -18.79
CA ARG A 241 -2.54 -12.28 -19.22
C ARG A 241 -1.45 -11.56 -18.43
N ALA A 242 -0.66 -12.31 -17.67
CA ALA A 242 0.65 -11.85 -17.24
C ALA A 242 1.44 -11.43 -18.50
N VAL A 243 1.80 -10.15 -18.59
CA VAL A 243 2.77 -9.71 -19.59
C VAL A 243 4.14 -10.17 -19.09
N LEU A 244 4.54 -11.37 -19.47
CA LEU A 244 5.92 -11.80 -19.35
C LEU A 244 6.78 -10.96 -20.31
N PRO A 245 7.96 -10.49 -19.90
CA PRO A 245 8.87 -9.82 -20.81
C PRO A 245 9.28 -10.78 -21.92
N GLY A 246 8.97 -10.42 -23.16
CA GLY A 246 9.40 -11.16 -24.34
C GLY A 246 10.92 -11.17 -24.41
N VAL A 247 11.52 -12.32 -24.19
CA VAL A 247 12.92 -12.57 -24.52
C VAL A 247 13.02 -12.59 -26.03
N GLY A 248 13.43 -11.48 -26.62
CA GLY A 248 13.91 -11.45 -27.99
C GLY A 248 15.18 -12.27 -28.10
N ARG A 249 15.20 -13.20 -29.05
CA ARG A 249 16.41 -13.65 -29.74
C ARG A 249 16.06 -13.93 -31.20
N ASP A 250 16.67 -13.12 -32.05
CA ASP A 250 17.12 -13.30 -33.44
C ASP A 250 16.47 -14.37 -34.31
#